data_AF-A0ABD0MM88-F1
#
_entry.id   AF-A0ABD0MM88-F1
#
_cell.length_a   1.000
_cell.length_b   1.000
_cell.length_c   1.000
_cell.angle_alpha   90.00
_cell.angle_beta   90.00
_cell.angle_gamma   90.00
#
_symmetry.space_group_name_H-M   'P 1'
#
loop_
_entity.id
_entity.type
_entity.pdbx_description
1 polymer ?
#
loop_
_entity_poly.entity_id
_entity_poly.type
_entity_poly.pdbx_seq_one_letter_code
_entity_poly.pdbx_strand_id
1 'polypeptide(L)'
;MSTPQLCFLSQVRAALSESCQATADLHESSQTTADLHDSGQTTADLHDSGQVTADLHEPSQTTADLHDSSQATADLHDSGQVTADLHEPSQATADLHDSSQLIFMSQVTADLHDSGQATADLHDSSQATADLHDSGQVTADLHHSGQATADLHDSGQVTADLHDSSRATADLHDSGQVTADLHKPSQATADLHDSSQATADLHQSSQVTADLHEPSQATADLHDSSQATADLHDHQATADLHDSSQVTADLHDQVTADLHDSSQATADLHDNQVKPQLIFMSQVTADLHESSQATADLHDQATADLHESSPQLIFMSQVTADLHESSQATADLHDSSHS
;
A
#
# COMPACT_ATOMS: atom_id res chain seq x y z
N MET A 1 -4.83 -36.18 24.77
CA MET A 1 -3.76 -35.54 25.55
C MET A 1 -4.42 -34.60 26.54
N SER A 2 -3.91 -34.48 27.76
CA SER A 2 -4.51 -33.60 28.78
C SER A 2 -4.04 -32.19 28.49
N THR A 3 -4.96 -31.26 28.21
CA THR A 3 -4.65 -29.83 28.11
C THR A 3 -4.22 -29.33 29.50
N PRO A 4 -3.01 -28.77 29.65
CA PRO A 4 -2.60 -28.18 30.92
C PRO A 4 -3.29 -26.83 31.08
N GLN A 5 -4.34 -26.78 31.89
CA GLN A 5 -4.98 -25.53 32.31
C GLN A 5 -4.11 -24.91 33.44
N LEU A 6 -3.32 -23.89 33.12
CA LEU A 6 -2.43 -23.21 34.07
C LEU A 6 -3.07 -21.89 34.52
N CYS A 7 -3.85 -21.90 35.61
CA CYS A 7 -4.37 -20.69 36.22
C CYS A 7 -3.39 -20.12 37.26
N PHE A 8 -3.21 -18.79 37.26
CA PHE A 8 -2.47 -17.99 38.24
C PHE A 8 -0.96 -18.31 38.40
N LEU A 9 -0.17 -17.92 37.41
CA LEU A 9 1.27 -17.74 37.60
C LEU A 9 1.70 -16.34 37.13
N SER A 10 2.53 -15.66 37.92
CA SER A 10 3.12 -14.37 37.51
C SER A 10 3.98 -14.49 36.25
N GLN A 11 4.49 -15.68 35.97
CA GLN A 11 5.24 -16.04 34.77
C GLN A 11 4.84 -17.46 34.37
N VAL A 12 4.35 -17.61 33.14
CA VAL A 12 4.16 -18.93 32.52
C VAL A 12 5.19 -19.09 31.42
N ARG A 13 5.98 -20.18 31.48
CA ARG A 13 6.83 -20.61 30.37
C ARG A 13 6.42 -22.01 29.94
N ALA A 14 5.94 -22.14 28.72
CA ALA A 14 5.68 -23.41 28.08
C ALA A 14 6.79 -23.69 27.06
N ALA A 15 7.39 -24.88 27.13
CA ALA A 15 8.31 -25.38 26.12
C ALA A 15 7.86 -26.78 25.71
N LEU A 16 7.46 -26.96 24.45
CA LEU A 16 7.12 -28.28 23.89
C LEU A 16 8.01 -28.54 22.68
N SER A 17 8.62 -29.72 22.64
CA SER A 17 9.42 -30.22 21.52
C SER A 17 8.81 -31.54 21.03
N GLU A 18 8.59 -31.68 19.73
CA GLU A 18 8.07 -32.89 19.06
C GLU A 18 6.63 -33.29 19.49
N SER A 19 5.61 -32.60 18.95
CA SER A 19 4.20 -33.00 19.12
C SER A 19 3.43 -32.96 17.80
N CYS A 20 2.58 -33.97 17.55
CA CYS A 20 1.69 -33.95 16.37
C CYS A 20 0.67 -32.79 16.44
N GLN A 21 0.23 -32.42 17.66
CA GLN A 21 -0.67 -31.30 17.95
C GLN A 21 -0.34 -30.69 19.31
N ALA A 22 -0.21 -29.37 19.39
CA ALA A 22 -0.03 -28.63 20.64
C ALA A 22 -1.14 -27.58 20.78
N THR A 23 -1.82 -27.56 21.93
CA THR A 23 -2.80 -26.53 22.28
C THR A 23 -2.44 -25.95 23.64
N ALA A 24 -2.25 -24.64 23.70
CA ALA A 24 -2.06 -23.88 24.94
C ALA A 24 -3.21 -22.89 25.10
N ASP A 25 -3.80 -22.87 26.30
CA ASP A 25 -4.86 -21.94 26.69
C ASP A 25 -4.42 -21.33 28.04
N LEU A 26 -4.05 -20.06 28.03
CA LEU A 26 -3.51 -19.36 29.21
C LEU A 26 -4.32 -18.11 29.50
N HIS A 27 -4.77 -17.99 30.76
CA HIS A 27 -5.58 -16.87 31.27
C HIS A 27 -4.86 -16.18 32.42
N GLU A 28 -4.90 -14.85 32.46
CA GLU A 28 -4.50 -13.99 33.58
C GLU A 28 -3.04 -14.19 34.04
N SER A 29 -2.07 -13.63 33.29
CA SER A 29 -0.64 -13.71 33.64
C SER A 29 0.06 -12.35 33.52
N SER A 30 1.07 -12.05 34.34
CA SER A 30 1.85 -10.82 34.12
C SER A 30 2.83 -10.94 32.95
N GLN A 31 3.33 -12.16 32.67
CA GLN A 31 4.22 -12.46 31.56
C GLN A 31 4.00 -13.92 31.10
N THR A 32 3.82 -14.13 29.79
CA THR A 32 3.73 -15.46 29.18
C THR A 32 4.74 -15.59 28.06
N THR A 33 5.52 -16.68 28.07
CA THR A 33 6.42 -17.06 26.98
C THR A 33 6.11 -18.49 26.54
N ALA A 34 5.88 -18.69 25.25
CA ALA A 34 5.70 -20.02 24.65
C ALA A 34 6.79 -20.26 23.59
N ASP A 35 7.65 -21.25 23.83
CA ASP A 35 8.67 -21.70 22.86
C ASP A 35 8.22 -23.07 22.31
N LEU A 36 7.87 -23.19 21.03
CA LEU A 36 7.39 -24.45 20.42
C LEU A 36 8.24 -24.85 19.22
N HIS A 37 8.80 -26.07 19.27
CA HIS A 37 9.63 -26.64 18.19
C HIS A 37 9.01 -27.93 17.62
N ASP A 38 9.08 -28.11 16.30
CA ASP A 38 8.80 -29.35 15.57
C ASP A 38 7.37 -29.89 15.82
N SER A 39 6.35 -29.09 15.51
CA SER A 39 4.95 -29.46 15.75
C SER A 39 4.11 -29.59 14.48
N GLY A 40 3.25 -30.61 14.42
CA GLY A 40 2.38 -30.81 13.25
C GLY A 40 1.32 -29.72 13.11
N GLN A 41 0.65 -29.37 14.21
CA GLN A 41 -0.29 -28.24 14.30
C GLN A 41 -0.18 -27.61 15.68
N THR A 42 -0.19 -26.27 15.74
CA THR A 42 -0.15 -25.51 17.00
C THR A 42 -1.28 -24.50 17.06
N THR A 43 -1.99 -24.48 18.18
CA THR A 43 -2.96 -23.44 18.53
C THR A 43 -2.61 -22.86 19.90
N ALA A 44 -2.48 -21.54 20.01
CA ALA A 44 -2.24 -20.87 21.27
C ALA A 44 -3.27 -19.75 21.46
N ASP A 45 -4.12 -19.88 22.47
CA ASP A 45 -5.09 -18.85 22.86
C ASP A 45 -4.61 -18.24 24.19
N LEU A 46 -4.30 -16.93 24.20
CA LEU A 46 -3.80 -16.26 25.40
C LEU A 46 -4.66 -15.02 25.70
N HIS A 47 -5.25 -14.98 26.89
CA HIS A 47 -6.11 -13.88 27.37
C HIS A 47 -5.50 -13.17 28.59
N ASP A 48 -5.76 -11.86 28.71
CA ASP A 48 -5.54 -11.05 29.91
C ASP A 48 -4.08 -11.09 30.42
N SER A 49 -3.11 -10.80 29.56
CA SER A 49 -1.68 -10.91 29.90
C SER A 49 -0.88 -9.62 29.77
N GLY A 50 -0.08 -9.29 30.79
CA GLY A 50 0.73 -8.05 30.78
C GLY A 50 1.73 -7.98 29.62
N GLN A 51 2.48 -9.06 29.38
CA GLN A 51 3.35 -9.22 28.22
C GLN A 51 3.27 -10.65 27.69
N VAL A 52 3.17 -10.80 26.37
CA VAL A 52 3.14 -12.08 25.68
C VAL A 52 4.26 -12.16 24.66
N THR A 53 5.00 -13.27 24.67
CA THR A 53 5.93 -13.63 23.59
C THR A 53 5.70 -15.08 23.16
N ALA A 54 5.48 -15.31 21.87
CA ALA A 54 5.46 -16.64 21.28
C ALA A 54 6.61 -16.76 20.28
N ASP A 55 7.44 -17.80 20.42
CA ASP A 55 8.52 -18.16 19.48
C ASP A 55 8.23 -19.58 18.98
N LEU A 56 7.93 -19.70 17.68
CA LEU A 56 7.45 -20.94 17.06
C LEU A 56 8.34 -21.33 15.88
N HIS A 57 8.96 -22.50 15.94
CA HIS A 57 9.96 -22.95 14.95
C HIS A 57 9.57 -24.30 14.33
N GLU A 58 9.52 -24.35 13.00
CA GLU A 58 9.15 -25.53 12.19
C GLU A 58 7.72 -26.12 12.37
N PRO A 59 6.64 -25.36 12.66
CA PRO A 59 5.29 -25.92 12.64
C PRO A 59 4.71 -26.07 11.22
N SER A 60 3.99 -27.18 10.93
CA SER A 60 3.32 -27.30 9.62
C SER A 60 2.11 -26.35 9.48
N GLN A 61 1.40 -26.07 10.58
CA GLN A 61 0.30 -25.11 10.66
C GLN A 61 0.25 -24.47 12.06
N THR A 62 0.11 -23.15 12.11
CA THR A 62 0.00 -22.40 13.37
C THR A 62 -1.15 -21.41 13.36
N THR A 63 -1.90 -21.37 14.46
CA THR A 63 -2.82 -20.28 14.81
C THR A 63 -2.45 -19.76 16.19
N ALA A 64 -2.21 -18.46 16.32
CA ALA A 64 -2.03 -17.79 17.60
C ALA A 64 -3.10 -16.71 17.74
N ASP A 65 -3.83 -16.73 18.85
CA ASP A 65 -4.95 -15.83 19.14
C ASP A 65 -4.65 -15.14 20.49
N LEU A 66 -4.46 -13.83 20.47
CA LEU A 66 -3.93 -13.05 21.60
C LEU A 66 -4.85 -11.89 21.93
N HIS A 67 -5.48 -11.93 23.10
CA HIS A 67 -6.49 -10.96 23.51
C HIS A 67 -6.12 -10.24 24.81
N ASP A 68 -6.42 -8.94 24.92
CA ASP A 68 -6.26 -8.10 26.12
C ASP A 68 -4.82 -8.11 26.69
N SER A 69 -3.84 -7.75 25.87
CA SER A 69 -2.44 -7.66 26.33
C SER A 69 -1.88 -6.23 26.33
N SER A 70 -1.00 -5.90 27.27
CA SER A 70 -0.31 -4.59 27.18
C SER A 70 0.76 -4.61 26.08
N GLN A 71 1.40 -5.77 25.84
CA GLN A 71 2.35 -5.98 24.75
C GLN A 71 2.25 -7.43 24.25
N ALA A 72 2.09 -7.61 22.94
CA ALA A 72 2.12 -8.91 22.28
C ALA A 72 3.24 -8.95 21.22
N THR A 73 4.04 -10.01 21.26
CA THR A 73 5.03 -10.32 20.22
C THR A 73 4.89 -11.77 19.78
N ALA A 74 4.74 -12.00 18.49
CA ALA A 74 4.79 -13.33 17.89
C ALA A 74 5.96 -13.37 16.90
N ASP A 75 6.88 -14.31 17.09
CA ASP A 75 8.00 -14.60 16.20
C ASP A 75 7.81 -16.03 15.68
N LEU A 76 7.68 -16.22 14.36
CA LEU A 76 7.61 -17.56 13.78
C LEU A 76 8.65 -17.79 12.67
N HIS A 77 9.31 -18.95 12.77
CA HIS A 77 10.33 -19.43 11.85
C HIS A 77 9.90 -20.72 11.13
N ASP A 78 10.19 -20.82 9.83
CA ASP A 78 10.15 -22.05 9.02
C ASP A 78 8.79 -22.79 9.03
N SER A 79 7.68 -22.06 8.89
CA SER A 79 6.31 -22.60 9.01
C SER A 79 5.63 -22.83 7.66
N GLY A 80 4.68 -23.79 7.60
CA GLY A 80 3.92 -24.07 6.37
C GLY A 80 2.77 -23.08 6.10
N GLN A 81 1.94 -22.84 7.12
CA GLN A 81 0.84 -21.88 7.14
C GLN A 81 0.75 -21.22 8.51
N VAL A 82 0.61 -19.89 8.56
CA VAL A 82 0.57 -19.14 9.81
C VAL A 82 -0.56 -18.12 9.80
N THR A 83 -1.32 -18.09 10.89
CA THR A 83 -2.27 -17.04 11.21
C THR A 83 -1.99 -16.54 12.63
N ALA A 84 -1.77 -15.24 12.78
CA ALA A 84 -1.71 -14.57 14.07
C ALA A 84 -2.85 -13.55 14.14
N ASP A 85 -3.67 -13.63 15.19
CA ASP A 85 -4.76 -12.71 15.50
C ASP A 85 -4.45 -12.04 16.83
N LEU A 86 -4.33 -10.71 16.84
CA LEU A 86 -4.03 -9.89 18.01
C LEU A 86 -5.16 -8.88 18.24
N HIS A 87 -5.93 -9.04 19.32
CA HIS A 87 -7.09 -8.21 19.64
C HIS A 87 -6.90 -7.39 20.92
N GLU A 88 -7.13 -6.08 20.84
CA GLU A 88 -6.96 -5.08 21.92
C GLU A 88 -5.54 -4.97 22.56
N PRO A 89 -4.41 -5.15 21.84
CA PRO A 89 -3.10 -4.93 22.44
C PRO A 89 -2.75 -3.43 22.51
N SER A 90 -2.17 -2.95 23.62
CA SER A 90 -1.62 -1.58 23.61
C SER A 90 -0.45 -1.43 22.63
N GLN A 91 0.30 -2.50 22.38
CA GLN A 91 1.39 -2.62 21.40
C GLN A 91 1.43 -4.05 20.86
N ALA A 92 1.47 -4.22 19.54
CA ALA A 92 1.54 -5.53 18.89
C ALA A 92 2.61 -5.59 17.81
N THR A 93 3.35 -6.70 17.78
CA THR A 93 4.35 -7.01 16.75
C THR A 93 4.23 -8.46 16.33
N ALA A 94 4.05 -8.70 15.04
CA ALA A 94 4.18 -10.01 14.43
C ALA A 94 5.38 -10.00 13.48
N ASP A 95 6.38 -10.84 13.74
CA ASP A 95 7.56 -11.05 12.89
C ASP A 95 7.52 -12.50 12.38
N LEU A 96 7.52 -12.64 11.05
CA LEU A 96 7.24 -13.88 10.36
C LEU A 96 8.30 -14.08 9.27
N HIS A 97 9.22 -15.02 9.49
CA HIS A 97 10.40 -15.20 8.63
C HIS A 97 10.61 -16.68 8.24
N ASP A 98 10.97 -16.95 6.97
CA ASP A 98 11.45 -18.27 6.51
C ASP A 98 12.98 -18.24 6.36
N SER A 99 13.68 -19.04 7.16
CA SER A 99 15.15 -19.17 7.12
C SER A 99 15.62 -20.21 6.10
N SER A 100 14.70 -20.97 5.49
CA SER A 100 15.03 -22.18 4.75
C SER A 100 14.78 -22.06 3.24
N GLN A 101 15.86 -22.01 2.46
CA GLN A 101 15.84 -21.95 0.98
C GLN A 101 15.15 -23.15 0.26
N LEU A 102 14.46 -24.03 0.98
CA LEU A 102 13.90 -25.29 0.46
C LEU A 102 12.41 -25.52 0.77
N ILE A 103 11.77 -24.73 1.64
CA ILE A 103 10.32 -24.85 1.94
C ILE A 103 9.70 -23.45 2.06
N PHE A 104 9.39 -22.83 0.92
CA PHE A 104 8.71 -21.54 0.88
C PHE A 104 7.40 -21.60 1.71
N MET A 105 7.23 -20.69 2.67
CA MET A 105 5.99 -20.58 3.43
C MET A 105 4.82 -20.34 2.47
N SER A 106 3.75 -21.13 2.60
CA SER A 106 2.68 -21.09 1.58
C SER A 106 1.76 -19.89 1.76
N GLN A 107 1.41 -19.54 3.00
CA GLN A 107 0.47 -18.49 3.34
C GLN A 107 0.78 -17.94 4.74
N VAL A 108 0.82 -16.62 4.86
CA VAL A 108 1.05 -15.88 6.10
C VAL A 108 -0.02 -14.81 6.24
N THR A 109 -0.69 -14.78 7.39
CA THR A 109 -1.68 -13.75 7.71
C THR A 109 -1.44 -13.21 9.12
N ALA A 110 -1.34 -11.90 9.24
CA ALA A 110 -1.35 -11.18 10.52
C ALA A 110 -2.61 -10.31 10.56
N ASP A 111 -3.45 -10.52 11.56
CA ASP A 111 -4.67 -9.77 11.83
C ASP A 111 -4.50 -9.02 13.16
N LEU A 112 -4.61 -7.70 13.18
CA LEU A 112 -4.42 -6.87 14.37
C LEU A 112 -5.58 -5.87 14.51
N HIS A 113 -6.30 -5.95 15.63
CA HIS A 113 -7.45 -5.09 15.95
C HIS A 113 -7.23 -4.26 17.22
N ASP A 114 -7.77 -3.03 17.23
CA ASP A 114 -7.91 -2.18 18.41
C ASP A 114 -6.58 -1.89 19.14
N SER A 115 -5.53 -1.50 18.40
CA SER A 115 -4.19 -1.35 18.96
C SER A 115 -3.69 0.09 19.10
N GLY A 116 -2.89 0.35 20.13
CA GLY A 116 -2.19 1.64 20.22
C GLY A 116 -1.12 1.80 19.13
N GLN A 117 -0.41 0.71 18.84
CA GLN A 117 0.59 0.56 17.79
C GLN A 117 0.56 -0.88 17.28
N ALA A 118 0.54 -1.05 15.96
CA ALA A 118 0.57 -2.34 15.28
C ALA A 118 1.73 -2.40 14.28
N THR A 119 2.50 -3.48 14.32
CA THR A 119 3.53 -3.78 13.32
C THR A 119 3.41 -5.23 12.86
N ALA A 120 3.33 -5.44 11.55
CA ALA A 120 3.43 -6.75 10.91
C ALA A 120 4.64 -6.75 9.96
N ASP A 121 5.60 -7.63 10.19
CA ASP A 121 6.78 -7.81 9.34
C ASP A 121 6.79 -9.25 8.78
N LEU A 122 6.53 -9.38 7.47
CA LEU A 122 6.29 -10.65 6.78
C LEU A 122 7.33 -10.88 5.67
N HIS A 123 8.19 -11.89 5.81
CA HIS A 123 9.23 -12.24 4.83
C HIS A 123 9.00 -13.60 4.17
N ASP A 124 9.47 -13.74 2.93
CA ASP A 124 9.76 -15.01 2.25
C ASP A 124 8.56 -16.00 2.18
N SER A 125 7.43 -15.55 1.63
CA SER A 125 6.21 -16.39 1.52
C SER A 125 5.48 -16.31 0.18
N SER A 126 4.75 -17.36 -0.21
CA SER A 126 4.01 -17.33 -1.50
C SER A 126 2.90 -16.29 -1.47
N GLN A 127 2.27 -16.11 -0.31
CA GLN A 127 1.21 -15.17 -0.04
C GLN A 127 1.40 -14.59 1.36
N ALA A 128 1.50 -13.28 1.45
CA ALA A 128 1.61 -12.54 2.69
C ALA A 128 0.46 -11.52 2.77
N THR A 129 -0.29 -11.54 3.87
CA THR A 129 -1.41 -10.64 4.12
C THR A 129 -1.28 -10.02 5.51
N ALA A 130 -1.30 -8.69 5.59
CA ALA A 130 -1.46 -7.96 6.83
C ALA A 130 -2.81 -7.26 6.80
N ASP A 131 -3.65 -7.52 7.79
CA ASP A 131 -4.98 -6.93 7.97
C ASP A 131 -4.99 -6.20 9.32
N LEU A 132 -4.99 -4.87 9.32
CA LEU A 132 -4.79 -4.07 10.55
C LEU A 132 -5.90 -3.01 10.69
N HIS A 133 -6.65 -3.05 11.79
CA HIS A 133 -7.81 -2.19 12.04
C HIS A 133 -7.68 -1.37 13.32
N ASP A 134 -8.42 -0.25 13.38
CA ASP A 134 -8.71 0.54 14.58
C ASP A 134 -7.45 0.87 15.42
N SER A 135 -6.42 1.45 14.79
CA SER A 135 -5.09 1.57 15.39
C SER A 135 -4.48 2.97 15.40
N GLY A 136 -3.73 3.30 16.45
CA GLY A 136 -3.11 4.63 16.58
C GLY A 136 -2.02 4.91 15.55
N GLN A 137 -1.07 3.98 15.39
CA GLN A 137 -0.08 3.96 14.31
C GLN A 137 0.11 2.52 13.83
N VAL A 138 0.26 2.35 12.53
CA VAL A 138 0.26 1.05 11.86
C VAL A 138 1.40 0.98 10.86
N THR A 139 2.15 -0.12 10.89
CA THR A 139 3.22 -0.43 9.92
C THR A 139 3.09 -1.87 9.44
N ALA A 140 3.04 -2.06 8.12
CA ALA A 140 3.04 -3.37 7.48
C ALA A 140 4.19 -3.46 6.50
N ASP A 141 5.19 -4.29 6.81
CA ASP A 141 6.37 -4.53 5.98
C ASP A 141 6.25 -5.92 5.38
N LEU A 142 6.12 -6.03 4.05
CA LEU A 142 5.98 -7.31 3.35
C LEU A 142 7.06 -7.47 2.28
N HIS A 143 7.89 -8.50 2.43
CA HIS A 143 9.09 -8.69 1.61
C HIS A 143 9.14 -10.07 0.94
N HIS A 144 9.68 -10.09 -0.29
CA HIS A 144 10.04 -11.31 -1.02
C HIS A 144 8.89 -12.31 -1.21
N SER A 145 7.70 -11.81 -1.53
CA SER A 145 6.51 -12.65 -1.64
C SER A 145 6.04 -12.94 -3.06
N GLY A 146 5.34 -14.06 -3.27
CA GLY A 146 4.60 -14.26 -4.51
C GLY A 146 3.51 -13.19 -4.66
N GLN A 147 2.71 -12.99 -3.62
CA GLN A 147 1.68 -11.96 -3.51
C GLN A 147 1.76 -11.31 -2.12
N ALA A 148 1.83 -9.98 -2.07
CA ALA A 148 1.73 -9.20 -0.84
C ALA A 148 0.45 -8.36 -0.86
N THR A 149 -0.29 -8.39 0.25
CA THR A 149 -1.47 -7.55 0.48
C THR A 149 -1.39 -6.92 1.86
N ALA A 150 -1.50 -5.61 1.92
CA ALA A 150 -1.73 -4.86 3.16
C ALA A 150 -3.12 -4.21 3.07
N ASP A 151 -3.98 -4.51 4.04
CA ASP A 151 -5.34 -3.98 4.15
C ASP A 151 -5.47 -3.28 5.51
N LEU A 152 -5.50 -1.94 5.51
CA LEU A 152 -5.31 -1.14 6.73
C LEU A 152 -6.44 -0.10 6.87
N HIS A 153 -7.17 -0.12 7.98
CA HIS A 153 -8.37 0.72 8.20
C HIS A 153 -8.31 1.52 9.50
N ASP A 154 -9.11 2.59 9.55
CA ASP A 154 -9.49 3.34 10.76
C ASP A 154 -8.30 3.73 11.67
N SER A 155 -7.28 4.38 11.09
CA SER A 155 -5.99 4.56 11.76
C SER A 155 -5.44 5.99 11.78
N GLY A 156 -4.68 6.33 12.82
CA GLY A 156 -4.09 7.68 12.94
C GLY A 156 -2.99 7.95 11.92
N GLN A 157 -2.02 7.02 11.81
CA GLN A 157 -0.95 7.03 10.82
C GLN A 157 -0.71 5.60 10.31
N VAL A 158 -0.56 5.45 9.00
CA VAL A 158 -0.44 4.16 8.35
C VAL A 158 0.73 4.16 7.37
N THR A 159 1.55 3.11 7.41
CA THR A 159 2.62 2.86 6.45
C THR A 159 2.57 1.41 5.99
N ALA A 160 2.59 1.20 4.67
CA ALA A 160 2.66 -0.11 4.05
C ALA A 160 3.85 -0.15 3.08
N ASP A 161 4.86 -0.95 3.39
CA ASP A 161 6.07 -1.11 2.60
C ASP A 161 6.09 -2.52 1.99
N LEU A 162 5.90 -2.64 0.67
CA LEU A 162 5.81 -3.91 -0.05
C LEU A 162 6.92 -4.02 -1.08
N HIS A 163 7.85 -4.97 -0.91
CA HIS A 163 9.08 -5.04 -1.70
C HIS A 163 9.37 -6.42 -2.29
N ASP A 164 9.84 -6.44 -3.54
CA ASP A 164 10.26 -7.65 -4.28
C ASP A 164 9.15 -8.72 -4.41
N SER A 165 7.89 -8.30 -4.55
CA SER A 165 6.75 -9.21 -4.74
C SER A 165 6.38 -9.42 -6.21
N SER A 166 5.81 -10.56 -6.62
CA SER A 166 5.29 -10.63 -8.01
C SER A 166 4.07 -9.72 -8.20
N ARG A 167 3.23 -9.61 -7.16
CA ARG A 167 2.07 -8.72 -7.07
C ARG A 167 2.05 -8.08 -5.68
N ALA A 168 1.90 -6.76 -5.62
CA ALA A 168 1.77 -6.00 -4.40
C ALA A 168 0.49 -5.17 -4.43
N THR A 169 -0.29 -5.23 -3.36
CA THR A 169 -1.51 -4.43 -3.19
C THR A 169 -1.52 -3.82 -1.79
N ALA A 170 -1.65 -2.51 -1.72
CA ALA A 170 -1.93 -1.78 -0.48
C ALA A 170 -3.31 -1.14 -0.61
N ASP A 171 -4.18 -1.41 0.36
CA ASP A 171 -5.55 -0.90 0.43
C ASP A 171 -5.72 -0.20 1.78
N LEU A 172 -5.72 1.14 1.79
CA LEU A 172 -5.66 1.96 3.01
C LEU A 172 -6.85 2.92 3.09
N HIS A 173 -7.64 2.84 4.17
CA HIS A 173 -8.87 3.63 4.34
C HIS A 173 -8.92 4.41 5.65
N ASP A 174 -9.77 5.45 5.68
CA ASP A 174 -10.26 6.15 6.88
C ASP A 174 -9.15 6.58 7.85
N SER A 175 -8.10 7.22 7.33
CA SER A 175 -6.86 7.43 8.09
C SER A 175 -6.36 8.89 8.14
N GLY A 176 -5.64 9.25 9.20
CA GLY A 176 -5.09 10.60 9.32
C GLY A 176 -4.00 10.88 8.29
N GLN A 177 -2.99 10.03 8.22
CA GLN A 177 -1.90 10.08 7.23
C GLN A 177 -1.61 8.67 6.74
N VAL A 178 -1.55 8.48 5.43
CA VAL A 178 -1.28 7.18 4.81
C VAL A 178 -0.11 7.26 3.84
N THR A 179 0.75 6.24 3.87
CA THR A 179 1.86 6.08 2.94
C THR A 179 1.92 4.62 2.47
N ALA A 180 1.94 4.42 1.16
CA ALA A 180 2.19 3.13 0.54
C ALA A 180 3.46 3.22 -0.34
N ASP A 181 4.48 2.43 -0.02
CA ASP A 181 5.71 2.27 -0.81
C ASP A 181 5.74 0.85 -1.41
N LEU A 182 5.61 0.77 -2.73
CA LEU A 182 5.60 -0.50 -3.47
C LEU A 182 6.79 -0.54 -4.41
N HIS A 183 7.80 -1.35 -4.06
CA HIS A 183 9.08 -1.34 -4.73
C HIS A 183 9.41 -2.67 -5.43
N LYS A 184 9.65 -2.59 -6.75
CA LYS A 184 9.96 -3.71 -7.65
C LYS A 184 8.91 -4.81 -7.83
N PRO A 185 7.59 -4.61 -7.64
CA PRO A 185 6.66 -5.65 -8.00
C PRO A 185 6.50 -5.77 -9.51
N SER A 186 6.11 -6.94 -10.03
CA SER A 186 5.72 -6.99 -11.45
C SER A 186 4.43 -6.20 -11.68
N GLN A 187 3.50 -6.24 -10.71
CA GLN A 187 2.26 -5.45 -10.69
C GLN A 187 2.08 -4.81 -9.30
N ALA A 188 1.94 -3.49 -9.23
CA ALA A 188 1.64 -2.74 -8.02
C ALA A 188 0.27 -2.05 -8.11
N THR A 189 -0.47 -2.08 -7.00
CA THR A 189 -1.69 -1.31 -6.83
C THR A 189 -1.69 -0.68 -5.43
N ALA A 190 -1.85 0.64 -5.36
CA ALA A 190 -2.13 1.35 -4.13
C ALA A 190 -3.50 1.99 -4.25
N ASP A 191 -4.37 1.70 -3.30
CA ASP A 191 -5.72 2.25 -3.19
C ASP A 191 -5.83 2.98 -1.84
N LEU A 192 -6.01 4.30 -1.89
CA LEU A 192 -5.93 5.18 -0.72
C LEU A 192 -7.17 6.07 -0.63
N HIS A 193 -8.00 5.83 0.37
CA HIS A 193 -9.28 6.50 0.54
C HIS A 193 -9.39 7.29 1.84
N ASP A 194 -10.22 8.34 1.80
CA ASP A 194 -10.76 9.05 2.97
C ASP A 194 -9.70 9.50 3.99
N SER A 195 -8.55 9.95 3.49
CA SER A 195 -7.39 10.29 4.31
C SER A 195 -7.06 11.79 4.36
N SER A 196 -6.60 12.34 5.49
CA SER A 196 -6.22 13.77 5.47
C SER A 196 -4.99 14.04 4.60
N GLN A 197 -4.05 13.09 4.54
CA GLN A 197 -2.91 13.12 3.63
C GLN A 197 -2.63 11.70 3.13
N ALA A 198 -2.47 11.55 1.81
CA ALA A 198 -2.19 10.27 1.18
C ALA A 198 -0.96 10.36 0.26
N THR A 199 -0.08 9.38 0.35
CA THR A 199 1.10 9.26 -0.50
C THR A 199 1.25 7.84 -1.02
N ALA A 200 1.36 7.71 -2.34
CA ALA A 200 1.64 6.46 -3.02
C ALA A 200 2.96 6.61 -3.79
N ASP A 201 3.97 5.81 -3.46
CA ASP A 201 5.25 5.71 -4.18
C ASP A 201 5.35 4.30 -4.78
N LEU A 202 5.29 4.20 -6.11
CA LEU A 202 5.32 2.93 -6.83
C LEU A 202 6.45 2.96 -7.86
N HIS A 203 7.41 2.05 -7.70
CA HIS A 203 8.66 2.08 -8.48
C HIS A 203 9.07 0.72 -9.04
N GLN A 204 9.69 0.75 -10.23
CA GLN A 204 10.38 -0.40 -10.83
C GLN A 204 9.45 -1.57 -11.16
N SER A 205 8.26 -1.26 -11.66
CA SER A 205 7.21 -2.24 -11.94
C SER A 205 6.80 -2.32 -13.40
N SER A 206 6.31 -3.46 -13.85
CA SER A 206 5.77 -3.53 -15.22
C SER A 206 4.46 -2.74 -15.34
N GLN A 207 3.60 -2.84 -14.31
CA GLN A 207 2.32 -2.14 -14.25
C GLN A 207 2.14 -1.54 -12.85
N VAL A 208 1.79 -0.25 -12.80
CA VAL A 208 1.49 0.46 -11.56
C VAL A 208 0.14 1.16 -11.67
N THR A 209 -0.64 1.08 -10.60
CA THR A 209 -1.91 1.79 -10.44
C THR A 209 -1.95 2.44 -9.07
N ALA A 210 -2.20 3.74 -9.02
CA ALA A 210 -2.50 4.46 -7.80
C ALA A 210 -3.89 5.08 -7.92
N ASP A 211 -4.77 4.76 -6.99
CA ASP A 211 -6.09 5.37 -6.81
C ASP A 211 -6.07 6.14 -5.49
N LEU A 212 -6.29 7.45 -5.55
CA LEU A 212 -6.32 8.32 -4.37
C LEU A 212 -7.61 9.15 -4.41
N HIS A 213 -8.59 8.76 -3.60
CA HIS A 213 -9.93 9.31 -3.66
C HIS A 213 -10.39 9.90 -2.33
N GLU A 214 -10.83 11.16 -2.39
CA GLU A 214 -11.21 11.99 -1.24
C GLU A 214 -10.13 12.28 -0.17
N PRO A 215 -8.80 12.28 -0.45
CA PRO A 215 -7.90 12.91 0.48
C PRO A 215 -8.14 14.43 0.58
N SER A 216 -7.49 15.09 1.54
CA SER A 216 -7.35 16.56 1.51
C SER A 216 -6.05 17.01 0.84
N GLN A 217 -5.07 16.12 0.76
CA GLN A 217 -3.79 16.26 0.08
C GLN A 217 -3.35 14.89 -0.43
N ALA A 218 -3.16 14.73 -1.75
CA ALA A 218 -2.68 13.51 -2.37
C ALA A 218 -1.32 13.72 -3.05
N THR A 219 -0.47 12.70 -3.01
CA THR A 219 0.74 12.60 -3.83
C THR A 219 0.86 11.20 -4.40
N ALA A 220 0.99 11.09 -5.71
CA ALA A 220 1.35 9.85 -6.40
C ALA A 220 2.68 10.06 -7.12
N ASP A 221 3.67 9.22 -6.82
CA ASP A 221 4.95 9.13 -7.53
C ASP A 221 5.02 7.75 -8.18
N LEU A 222 4.94 7.70 -9.51
CA LEU A 222 4.93 6.48 -10.30
C LEU A 222 6.09 6.51 -11.29
N HIS A 223 7.12 5.68 -11.09
CA HIS A 223 8.32 5.73 -11.92
C HIS A 223 8.93 4.39 -12.32
N ASP A 224 9.71 4.43 -13.40
CA ASP A 224 10.37 3.27 -14.01
C ASP A 224 9.38 2.14 -14.35
N SER A 225 8.28 2.49 -15.05
CA SER A 225 7.22 1.53 -15.35
C SER A 225 6.97 1.30 -16.86
N SER A 226 6.40 0.15 -17.23
CA SER A 226 5.90 0.01 -18.61
C SER A 226 4.53 0.67 -18.78
N GLN A 227 3.69 0.62 -17.76
CA GLN A 227 2.38 1.25 -17.73
C GLN A 227 2.10 1.83 -16.35
N ALA A 228 1.84 3.14 -16.30
CA ALA A 228 1.42 3.83 -15.09
C ALA A 228 -0.01 4.36 -15.23
N THR A 229 -0.83 4.15 -14.21
CA THR A 229 -2.18 4.73 -14.10
C THR A 229 -2.30 5.44 -12.76
N ALA A 230 -2.73 6.70 -12.79
CA ALA A 230 -3.07 7.47 -11.59
C ALA A 230 -4.52 7.95 -11.70
N ASP A 231 -5.32 7.70 -10.68
CA ASP A 231 -6.66 8.26 -10.52
C ASP A 231 -6.65 9.12 -9.25
N LEU A 232 -6.83 10.43 -9.39
CA LEU A 232 -6.72 11.40 -8.30
C LEU A 232 -7.98 12.25 -8.20
N HIS A 233 -8.80 11.96 -7.19
CA HIS A 233 -10.02 12.70 -6.87
C HIS A 233 -9.86 13.49 -5.54
N ASP A 234 -9.17 14.63 -5.58
CA ASP A 234 -8.87 15.42 -4.36
C ASP A 234 -8.84 16.94 -4.61
N HIS A 235 -9.29 17.69 -3.59
CA HIS A 235 -9.10 19.12 -3.37
C HIS A 235 -7.67 19.63 -3.60
N GLN A 236 -6.62 18.83 -3.42
CA GLN A 236 -5.24 19.17 -3.81
C GLN A 236 -4.37 17.92 -4.01
N ALA A 237 -4.02 17.62 -5.27
CA ALA A 237 -3.17 16.47 -5.59
C ALA A 237 -1.91 16.85 -6.37
N THR A 238 -0.85 16.07 -6.18
CA THR A 238 0.34 16.08 -7.05
C THR A 238 0.56 14.69 -7.63
N ALA A 239 0.78 14.61 -8.93
CA ALA A 239 1.12 13.38 -9.63
C ALA A 239 2.48 13.57 -10.30
N ASP A 240 3.48 12.75 -9.99
CA ASP A 240 4.73 12.66 -10.73
C ASP A 240 4.76 11.29 -11.41
N LEU A 241 4.72 11.30 -12.75
CA LEU A 241 4.72 10.08 -13.56
C LEU A 241 5.86 10.18 -14.58
N HIS A 242 6.98 9.53 -14.28
CA HIS A 242 8.17 9.60 -15.11
C HIS A 242 8.71 8.23 -15.55
N ASP A 243 9.57 8.25 -16.58
CA ASP A 243 10.25 7.08 -17.12
C ASP A 243 9.30 5.91 -17.47
N SER A 244 8.10 6.24 -17.94
CA SER A 244 7.03 5.28 -18.18
C SER A 244 6.68 5.13 -19.68
N SER A 245 6.55 3.90 -20.18
CA SER A 245 6.23 3.74 -21.62
C SER A 245 4.82 4.22 -21.98
N GLN A 246 3.86 4.03 -21.08
CA GLN A 246 2.49 4.48 -21.22
C GLN A 246 2.01 5.07 -19.90
N VAL A 247 1.38 6.23 -19.96
CA VAL A 247 0.79 6.88 -18.79
C VAL A 247 -0.68 7.17 -19.04
N THR A 248 -1.52 6.84 -18.07
CA THR A 248 -2.92 7.27 -18.02
C THR A 248 -3.13 8.01 -16.71
N ALA A 249 -3.76 9.18 -16.75
CA ALA A 249 -4.11 9.93 -15.56
C ALA A 249 -5.57 10.40 -15.64
N ASP A 250 -6.39 10.10 -14.63
CA ASP A 250 -7.69 10.77 -14.43
C ASP A 250 -7.55 11.70 -13.23
N LEU A 251 -7.68 13.00 -13.46
CA LEU A 251 -7.31 14.03 -12.49
C LEU A 251 -8.46 15.00 -12.29
N HIS A 252 -8.94 15.11 -11.05
CA HIS A 252 -10.06 15.97 -10.68
C HIS A 252 -9.63 17.11 -9.76
N ASP A 253 -10.32 18.25 -9.85
CA ASP A 253 -10.16 19.43 -8.98
C ASP A 253 -8.80 20.17 -9.14
N GLN A 254 -7.95 20.16 -8.10
CA GLN A 254 -6.71 20.95 -8.04
C GLN A 254 -5.48 20.04 -8.14
N VAL A 255 -5.24 19.49 -9.32
CA VAL A 255 -4.09 18.61 -9.55
C VAL A 255 -2.95 19.32 -10.26
N THR A 256 -1.74 19.18 -9.72
CA THR A 256 -0.51 19.42 -10.48
C THR A 256 0.03 18.07 -10.92
N ALA A 257 0.18 17.85 -12.21
CA ALA A 257 0.72 16.61 -12.73
C ALA A 257 1.99 16.92 -13.52
N ASP A 258 3.06 16.20 -13.22
CA ASP A 258 4.30 16.24 -13.96
C ASP A 258 4.47 14.90 -14.67
N LEU A 259 4.40 14.92 -16.00
CA LEU A 259 4.59 13.73 -16.81
C LEU A 259 5.81 13.92 -17.70
N HIS A 260 6.83 13.10 -17.43
CA HIS A 260 8.15 13.22 -18.02
C HIS A 260 8.62 11.91 -18.67
N ASP A 261 9.44 12.03 -19.72
CA ASP A 261 10.16 10.92 -20.35
C ASP A 261 9.29 9.71 -20.71
N SER A 262 8.03 9.98 -21.05
CA SER A 262 7.02 8.97 -21.35
C SER A 262 6.71 8.88 -22.84
N SER A 263 6.58 7.66 -23.39
CA SER A 263 6.37 7.53 -24.84
C SER A 263 4.97 7.96 -25.27
N GLN A 264 3.94 7.58 -24.51
CA GLN A 264 2.56 8.02 -24.74
C GLN A 264 1.92 8.39 -23.41
N ALA A 265 1.10 9.44 -23.40
CA ALA A 265 0.20 9.70 -22.29
C ALA A 265 -1.20 10.09 -22.71
N THR A 266 -2.15 9.65 -21.90
CA THR A 266 -3.55 10.07 -21.92
C THR A 266 -3.88 10.69 -20.58
N ALA A 267 -4.50 11.87 -20.57
CA ALA A 267 -4.93 12.53 -19.35
C ALA A 267 -6.36 13.06 -19.48
N ASP A 268 -7.25 12.59 -18.61
CA ASP A 268 -8.62 13.07 -18.48
C ASP A 268 -8.64 14.06 -17.31
N LEU A 269 -8.94 15.32 -17.60
CA LEU A 269 -8.84 16.41 -16.61
C LEU A 269 -10.21 17.03 -16.36
N HIS A 270 -10.65 17.01 -15.10
CA HIS A 270 -11.95 17.52 -14.67
C HIS A 270 -11.82 18.69 -13.67
N ASP A 271 -12.65 19.72 -13.84
CA ASP A 271 -12.82 20.87 -12.93
C ASP A 271 -11.61 21.86 -12.85
N ASN A 272 -11.68 22.77 -11.88
CA ASN A 272 -11.03 24.07 -11.87
C ASN A 272 -9.62 23.99 -11.28
N GLN A 273 -8.62 24.23 -12.14
CA GLN A 273 -7.18 24.47 -11.87
C GLN A 273 -6.22 23.27 -11.95
N VAL A 274 -6.44 22.37 -12.91
CA VAL A 274 -5.43 21.38 -13.26
C VAL A 274 -4.27 22.01 -14.06
N LYS A 275 -3.03 21.73 -13.66
CA LYS A 275 -1.80 22.20 -14.33
C LYS A 275 -0.89 21.03 -14.70
N PRO A 276 -1.10 20.41 -15.88
CA PRO A 276 -0.19 19.39 -16.36
C PRO A 276 1.09 20.01 -16.95
N GLN A 277 2.25 19.57 -16.48
CA GLN A 277 3.54 19.75 -17.14
C GLN A 277 3.84 18.48 -17.93
N LEU A 278 4.01 18.62 -19.24
CA LEU A 278 4.10 17.49 -20.19
C LEU A 278 5.36 17.67 -21.03
N ILE A 279 6.44 17.02 -20.63
CA ILE A 279 7.77 17.33 -21.15
C ILE A 279 8.47 16.03 -21.60
N PHE A 280 8.95 16.01 -22.85
CA PHE A 280 9.55 14.87 -23.55
C PHE A 280 8.59 13.69 -23.81
N MET A 281 7.59 13.90 -24.67
CA MET A 281 6.58 12.88 -24.97
C MET A 281 6.39 12.71 -26.47
N SER A 282 6.31 11.47 -26.97
CA SER A 282 6.15 11.26 -28.41
C SER A 282 4.71 11.50 -28.89
N GLN A 283 3.72 11.20 -28.05
CA GLN A 283 2.29 11.38 -28.31
C GLN A 283 1.54 11.70 -27.01
N VAL A 284 0.71 12.74 -27.04
CA VAL A 284 -0.15 13.14 -25.92
C VAL A 284 -1.59 13.24 -26.39
N THR A 285 -2.52 12.66 -25.63
CA THR A 285 -3.97 12.90 -25.72
C THR A 285 -4.46 13.48 -24.40
N ALA A 286 -5.22 14.57 -24.43
CA ALA A 286 -5.80 15.14 -23.22
C ALA A 286 -7.27 15.53 -23.46
N ASP A 287 -8.15 15.05 -22.60
CA ASP A 287 -9.58 15.37 -22.63
C ASP A 287 -9.88 16.33 -21.47
N LEU A 288 -10.30 17.56 -21.79
CA LEU A 288 -10.52 18.62 -20.79
C LEU A 288 -12.02 18.91 -20.60
N HIS A 289 -12.54 18.64 -19.41
CA HIS A 289 -13.93 18.88 -19.01
C HIS A 289 -14.07 20.03 -18.00
N GLU A 290 -14.90 21.03 -18.31
CA GLU A 290 -15.31 22.13 -17.39
C GLU A 290 -14.15 22.98 -16.78
N SER A 291 -12.93 22.92 -17.34
CA SER A 291 -11.78 23.65 -16.79
C SER A 291 -11.75 25.15 -17.15
N SER A 292 -11.77 26.04 -16.14
CA SER A 292 -11.68 27.50 -16.36
C SER A 292 -10.24 28.04 -16.50
N GLN A 293 -9.22 27.27 -16.08
CA GLN A 293 -7.80 27.66 -16.04
C GLN A 293 -6.84 26.46 -16.19
N ALA A 294 -7.00 25.64 -17.24
CA ALA A 294 -5.97 24.66 -17.59
C ALA A 294 -4.79 25.36 -18.29
N THR A 295 -3.57 25.12 -17.80
CA THR A 295 -2.31 25.49 -18.48
C THR A 295 -1.52 24.23 -18.75
N ALA A 296 -1.37 23.87 -20.03
CA ALA A 296 -0.54 22.76 -20.47
C ALA A 296 0.68 23.30 -21.23
N ASP A 297 1.88 22.92 -20.80
CA ASP A 297 3.13 23.16 -21.52
C ASP A 297 3.47 21.90 -22.32
N LEU A 298 3.07 21.86 -23.60
CA LEU A 298 3.20 20.67 -24.46
C LEU A 298 4.47 20.73 -25.33
N HIS A 299 5.31 19.71 -25.23
CA HIS A 299 6.45 19.46 -26.12
C HIS A 299 6.13 18.29 -27.07
N ASP A 300 6.42 18.44 -28.38
CA ASP A 300 6.20 17.49 -29.50
C ASP A 300 4.76 17.35 -30.06
N GLN A 301 4.30 16.12 -30.41
CA GLN A 301 3.01 15.87 -31.07
C GLN A 301 1.91 15.67 -30.03
N ALA A 302 0.96 16.60 -29.97
CA ALA A 302 -0.16 16.53 -29.04
C ALA A 302 -1.53 16.64 -29.74
N THR A 303 -2.51 15.92 -29.20
CA THR A 303 -3.93 16.04 -29.52
C THR A 303 -4.67 16.42 -28.23
N ALA A 304 -5.56 17.41 -28.30
CA ALA A 304 -6.37 17.82 -27.15
C ALA A 304 -7.83 17.99 -27.58
N ASP A 305 -8.73 17.33 -26.87
CA ASP A 305 -10.17 17.42 -27.08
C ASP A 305 -10.77 18.28 -25.95
N LEU A 306 -11.44 19.37 -26.33
CA LEU A 306 -11.91 20.38 -25.39
C LEU A 306 -13.44 20.38 -25.31
N HIS A 307 -13.97 20.14 -24.11
CA HIS A 307 -15.39 20.17 -23.79
C HIS A 307 -15.72 21.31 -22.79
N GLU A 308 -16.52 22.29 -23.23
CA GLU A 308 -17.05 23.41 -22.41
C GLU A 308 -16.01 24.26 -21.62
N SER A 309 -14.77 24.37 -22.10
CA SER A 309 -13.64 24.97 -21.34
C SER A 309 -13.00 26.20 -22.02
N SER A 310 -12.37 27.12 -21.27
CA SER A 310 -11.59 28.28 -21.81
C SER A 310 -10.10 28.20 -21.42
N PRO A 311 -9.36 27.18 -21.89
CA PRO A 311 -7.98 26.93 -21.45
C PRO A 311 -6.98 27.95 -22.01
N GLN A 312 -5.87 28.16 -21.29
CA GLN A 312 -4.68 28.84 -21.81
C GLN A 312 -3.65 27.79 -22.20
N LEU A 313 -3.48 27.56 -23.49
CA LEU A 313 -2.54 26.55 -23.98
C LEU A 313 -1.25 27.21 -24.46
N ILE A 314 -0.11 26.73 -23.97
CA ILE A 314 1.23 27.17 -24.36
C ILE A 314 1.88 26.05 -25.15
N PHE A 315 2.29 26.35 -26.38
CA PHE A 315 2.74 25.33 -27.33
C PHE A 315 4.17 25.58 -27.82
N MET A 316 4.95 24.50 -27.96
CA MET A 316 6.29 24.53 -28.55
C MET A 316 6.42 23.81 -29.91
N SER A 317 5.42 23.02 -30.36
CA SER A 317 5.48 22.26 -31.63
C SER A 317 4.09 21.85 -32.20
N GLN A 318 4.04 20.92 -33.16
CA GLN A 318 2.85 20.59 -33.98
C GLN A 318 1.70 19.96 -33.16
N VAL A 319 0.58 20.68 -33.02
CA VAL A 319 -0.60 20.23 -32.25
C VAL A 319 -1.87 20.22 -33.11
N THR A 320 -2.74 19.23 -32.90
CA THR A 320 -4.12 19.20 -33.42
C THR A 320 -5.08 19.34 -32.24
N ALA A 321 -6.01 20.31 -32.28
CA ALA A 321 -7.00 20.49 -31.22
C ALA A 321 -8.41 20.42 -31.82
N ASP A 322 -9.24 19.50 -31.33
CA ASP A 322 -10.64 19.38 -31.73
C ASP A 322 -11.53 20.06 -30.66
N LEU A 323 -12.13 21.19 -31.05
CA LEU A 323 -12.96 22.02 -30.17
C LEU A 323 -14.43 21.63 -30.29
N HIS A 324 -15.05 21.16 -29.20
CA HIS A 324 -16.49 20.88 -29.16
C HIS A 324 -17.24 21.94 -28.34
N GLU A 325 -18.00 22.79 -29.06
CA GLU A 325 -18.89 23.89 -28.62
C GLU A 325 -18.30 25.06 -27.78
N SER A 326 -18.48 26.27 -28.33
CA SER A 326 -18.45 27.61 -27.71
C SER A 326 -17.36 27.94 -26.67
N SER A 327 -16.08 27.74 -26.99
CA SER A 327 -14.97 28.30 -26.22
C SER A 327 -14.15 29.37 -26.97
N GLN A 328 -13.75 30.44 -26.27
CA GLN A 328 -12.72 31.38 -26.74
C GLN A 328 -11.35 30.89 -26.26
N ALA A 329 -10.80 29.87 -26.91
CA ALA A 329 -9.44 29.41 -26.62
C ALA A 329 -8.41 30.46 -27.07
N THR A 330 -7.46 30.79 -26.18
CA THR A 330 -6.28 31.59 -26.53
C THR A 330 -5.08 30.66 -26.65
N ALA A 331 -4.59 30.49 -27.87
CA ALA A 331 -3.37 29.75 -28.18
C ALA A 331 -2.22 30.74 -28.39
N ASP A 332 -1.24 30.75 -27.47
CA ASP A 332 -0.01 31.51 -27.66
C ASP A 332 1.09 30.57 -28.16
N LEU A 333 1.43 30.69 -29.45
CA LEU A 333 2.55 29.95 -30.06
C LEU A 333 3.85 30.67 -29.72
N HIS A 334 4.70 30.07 -28.87
CA HIS A 334 6.02 30.60 -28.59
C HIS A 334 7.05 29.91 -29.49
N ASP A 335 7.37 30.53 -30.64
CA ASP A 335 8.47 30.06 -31.51
C ASP A 335 9.81 30.26 -30.78
N SER A 336 10.34 29.17 -30.22
CA SER A 336 11.66 29.14 -29.58
C SER A 336 12.77 29.02 -30.63
N SER A 337 12.74 29.89 -31.64
CA SER A 337 13.80 30.04 -32.63
C SER A 337 14.88 31.01 -32.12
N HIS A 338 15.49 30.75 -30.95
CA HIS A 338 16.68 31.50 -30.51
C HIS A 338 17.78 30.59 -29.94
N SER A 339 18.63 30.15 -30.89
CA SER A 339 20.06 29.76 -30.84
C SER A 339 20.55 28.60 -29.99
#